data_AF-A0A4Q5LKN2-F1
#
_entry.id   AF-A0A4Q5LKN2-F1
#
_cell.length_a   1.000
_cell.length_b   1.000
_cell.length_c   1.000
_cell.angle_alpha   90.00
_cell.angle_beta   90.00
_cell.angle_gamma   90.00
#
_symmetry.space_group_name_H-M   'P 1'
#
loop_
_entity.id
_entity.type
_entity.pdbx_description
1 polymer ?
#
loop_
_entity_poly.entity_id
_entity_poly.type
_entity_poly.pdbx_seq_one_letter_code
_entity_poly.pdbx_strand_id
1 'polypeptide(L)'
;MYRRLVSVTETLLLCFICLGASAQAKQTSNESSSADYIGFYQKFISGIRGQECPMYPSCSNFALTAFKEKNFAEAFVLTSDRLMRCGHDLGDYDLTSRPTGFKYLDVPGDNPSPKNLRFINQQPYFAYADTVRDVNASLLFIKSLINNNYYQQALLEIKRVEFNQPFNNEVFVNELICLKTLNEYEKAIYAYETQCPALYKNHPEILYQLATIYYKLDNIDKANQVISTGLAAPQNDYQKGRFYALQGLLYANKYDWPAAKASFMQLKALPYRADVTESNLRLIEKAQLLKYKSPAKASLLSIIPGLGYAYTGHPQTAISSFILNGVFAYATYSSIQKKNYGLASLTGLFSLSFYIANIYGSGQSAKRHNDQQRKNVINNLYYNITP
;
A
#
# COMPACT_ATOMS: atom_id res chain seq x y z
N MET A 1 23.82 -19.17 6.88
CA MET A 1 23.95 -19.21 8.35
C MET A 1 24.73 -17.99 8.89
N TYR A 2 25.85 -17.60 8.25
CA TYR A 2 26.62 -16.38 8.59
C TYR A 2 25.84 -15.04 8.48
N ARG A 3 24.89 -14.92 7.54
CA ARG A 3 24.00 -13.74 7.40
C ARG A 3 23.03 -13.49 8.57
N ARG A 4 22.84 -14.44 9.50
CA ARG A 4 21.76 -14.42 10.52
C ARG A 4 22.22 -14.13 11.95
N LEU A 5 23.49 -14.33 12.27
CA LEU A 5 24.07 -13.95 13.57
C LEU A 5 24.33 -12.44 13.66
N VAL A 6 24.49 -11.79 12.51
CA VAL A 6 24.75 -10.34 12.40
C VAL A 6 23.56 -9.52 12.93
N SER A 7 22.30 -9.91 12.71
CA SER A 7 21.17 -9.11 13.24
C SER A 7 21.03 -9.19 14.76
N VAL A 8 21.46 -10.28 15.40
CA VAL A 8 21.40 -10.47 16.86
C VAL A 8 22.53 -9.69 17.53
N THR A 9 23.76 -9.74 16.99
CA THR A 9 24.88 -8.91 17.47
C THR A 9 24.65 -7.42 17.23
N GLU A 10 23.93 -7.05 16.18
CA GLU A 10 23.57 -5.66 15.88
C GLU A 10 22.42 -5.10 16.74
N THR A 11 21.45 -5.93 17.12
CA THR A 11 20.42 -5.54 18.10
C THR A 11 21.07 -5.34 19.47
N LEU A 12 22.05 -6.18 19.82
CA LEU A 12 22.90 -6.00 20.98
C LEU A 12 23.75 -4.72 20.89
N LEU A 13 24.30 -4.37 19.71
CA LEU A 13 25.07 -3.14 19.52
C LEU A 13 24.22 -1.86 19.71
N LEU A 14 22.99 -1.85 19.17
CA LEU A 14 22.00 -0.79 19.42
C LEU A 14 21.64 -0.68 20.91
N CYS A 15 21.50 -1.80 21.62
CA CYS A 15 21.32 -1.81 23.07
C CYS A 15 22.58 -1.36 23.83
N PHE A 16 23.77 -1.63 23.29
CA PHE A 16 25.05 -1.20 23.86
C PHE A 16 25.30 0.30 23.68
N ILE A 17 24.80 0.93 22.62
CA ILE A 17 24.90 2.39 22.44
C ILE A 17 24.00 3.14 23.43
N CYS A 18 22.90 2.53 23.88
CA CYS A 18 22.16 3.01 25.04
C CYS A 18 22.97 2.98 26.36
N LEU A 19 24.11 2.26 26.44
CA LEU A 19 24.95 2.17 27.64
C LEU A 19 25.80 3.42 27.94
N GLY A 20 25.83 4.43 27.06
CA GLY A 20 26.60 5.66 27.31
C GLY A 20 25.93 6.65 28.29
N ALA A 21 24.65 6.46 28.62
CA ALA A 21 23.82 7.52 29.20
C ALA A 21 23.29 7.23 30.61
N SER A 22 24.18 6.83 31.54
CA SER A 22 23.87 6.90 32.99
C SER A 22 24.83 7.79 33.78
N ALA A 23 25.70 8.54 33.12
CA ALA A 23 26.47 9.61 33.74
C ALA A 23 26.25 10.92 32.97
N GLN A 24 25.73 11.92 33.67
CA GLN A 24 25.54 13.32 33.27
C GLN A 24 24.25 13.65 32.51
N ALA A 25 23.17 13.73 33.30
CA ALA A 25 22.09 14.65 32.99
C ALA A 25 22.59 16.10 33.17
N LYS A 26 22.74 16.83 32.06
CA LYS A 26 22.63 18.29 32.07
C LYS A 26 21.66 18.70 30.97
N GLN A 27 20.65 19.41 31.43
CA GLN A 27 19.37 19.69 30.81
C GLN A 27 19.50 20.86 29.83
N THR A 28 19.21 20.65 28.54
CA THR A 28 18.92 21.73 27.58
C THR A 28 18.05 21.25 26.42
N SER A 29 16.97 22.02 26.18
CA SER A 29 16.07 22.10 25.01
C SER A 29 15.19 20.90 24.64
N ASN A 30 13.97 21.26 24.24
CA ASN A 30 12.76 20.47 24.02
C ASN A 30 12.80 19.61 22.74
N GLU A 31 13.88 18.86 22.53
CA GLU A 31 13.91 17.70 21.64
C GLU A 31 13.95 16.45 22.54
N SER A 32 13.11 15.44 22.28
CA SER A 32 13.11 14.24 23.12
C SER A 32 14.51 13.63 23.12
N SER A 33 15.09 13.30 24.28
CA SER A 33 16.43 12.68 24.37
C SER A 33 16.57 11.44 23.46
N SER A 34 15.48 10.71 23.22
CA SER A 34 15.38 9.62 22.24
C SER A 34 15.74 10.01 20.80
N ALA A 35 15.39 11.22 20.35
CA ALA A 35 15.70 11.72 19.02
C ALA A 35 17.21 11.96 18.84
N ASP A 36 17.88 12.50 19.86
CA ASP A 36 19.33 12.72 19.86
C ASP A 36 20.10 11.42 19.74
N TYR A 37 19.70 10.38 20.47
CA TYR A 37 20.35 9.06 20.39
C TYR A 37 20.16 8.41 19.02
N ILE A 38 18.98 8.51 18.42
CA ILE A 38 18.77 7.97 17.08
C ILE A 38 19.55 8.78 16.04
N GLY A 39 19.65 10.10 16.19
CA GLY A 39 20.50 10.96 15.37
C GLY A 39 21.98 10.57 15.47
N PHE A 40 22.47 10.27 16.67
CA PHE A 40 23.83 9.73 16.88
C PHE A 40 24.03 8.40 16.13
N TYR A 41 23.10 7.45 16.28
CA TYR A 41 23.14 6.19 15.56
C TYR A 41 23.19 6.39 14.03
N GLN A 42 22.36 7.28 13.50
CA GLN A 42 22.31 7.59 12.07
C GLN A 42 23.62 8.22 11.56
N LYS A 43 24.22 9.10 12.37
CA LYS A 43 25.43 9.82 11.98
C LYS A 43 26.69 8.95 12.03
N PHE A 44 26.79 8.07 13.03
CA PHE A 44 28.06 7.40 13.34
C PHE A 44 28.06 5.88 13.13
N ILE A 45 26.89 5.22 13.14
CA ILE A 45 26.81 3.75 13.12
C ILE A 45 26.12 3.22 11.87
N SER A 46 25.06 3.87 11.36
CA SER A 46 24.31 3.30 10.24
C SER A 46 25.10 3.21 8.95
N GLY A 47 26.07 4.10 8.72
CA GLY A 47 26.94 4.09 7.54
C GLY A 47 27.99 2.98 7.51
N ILE A 48 28.23 2.30 8.64
CA ILE A 48 29.15 1.17 8.74
C ILE A 48 28.51 -0.11 8.15
N ARG A 49 27.19 -0.13 8.04
CA ARG A 49 26.47 -1.23 7.39
C ARG A 49 26.61 -1.12 5.87
N GLY A 50 27.29 -2.08 5.27
CA GLY A 50 27.38 -2.20 3.81
C GLY A 50 26.04 -2.51 3.10
N GLN A 51 24.93 -2.64 3.83
CA GLN A 51 23.58 -2.82 3.27
C GLN A 51 22.57 -1.88 3.93
N GLU A 52 21.77 -1.21 3.10
CA GLU A 52 20.67 -0.36 3.53
C GLU A 52 19.48 -1.18 4.05
N CYS A 53 18.72 -0.60 4.99
CA CYS A 53 17.45 -1.17 5.43
C CYS A 53 16.52 -1.39 4.22
N PRO A 54 15.89 -2.58 4.07
CA PRO A 54 14.99 -2.86 2.95
C PRO A 54 13.63 -2.17 3.10
N MET A 55 13.35 -1.59 4.27
CA MET A 55 12.06 -1.01 4.59
C MET A 55 12.04 0.51 4.49
N TYR A 56 10.86 1.07 4.26
CA TYR A 56 10.59 2.50 4.24
C TYR A 56 9.44 2.89 5.20
N PRO A 57 9.64 3.87 6.09
CA PRO A 57 10.95 4.42 6.47
C PRO A 57 11.89 3.32 7.00
N SER A 58 13.20 3.61 7.00
CA SER A 58 14.20 2.72 7.61
C SER A 58 13.87 2.47 9.08
N CYS A 59 14.34 1.35 9.65
CA CYS A 59 14.01 0.99 11.03
C CYS A 59 14.43 2.09 12.06
N SER A 60 15.45 2.91 11.77
CA SER A 60 15.80 4.10 12.58
C SER A 60 14.87 5.30 12.36
N ASN A 61 14.49 5.61 11.12
CA ASN A 61 13.52 6.68 10.84
C ASN A 61 12.12 6.32 11.34
N PHE A 62 11.72 5.05 11.27
CA PHE A 62 10.50 4.54 11.90
C PHE A 62 10.51 4.84 13.41
N ALA A 63 11.62 4.53 14.10
CA ALA A 63 11.77 4.81 15.52
C ALA A 63 11.68 6.31 15.81
N LEU A 64 12.37 7.17 15.04
CA LEU A 64 12.29 8.61 15.18
C LEU A 64 10.85 9.12 15.08
N THR A 65 10.12 8.69 14.06
CA THR A 65 8.72 9.08 13.88
C THR A 65 7.86 8.58 15.05
N ALA A 66 8.02 7.32 15.45
CA ALA A 66 7.28 6.75 16.58
C ALA A 66 7.53 7.52 17.89
N PHE A 67 8.78 7.85 18.21
CA PHE A 67 9.14 8.61 19.42
C PHE A 67 8.73 10.09 19.37
N LYS A 68 8.53 10.66 18.16
CA LYS A 68 8.00 12.02 18.00
C LYS A 68 6.48 12.07 18.16
N GLU A 69 5.78 11.05 17.67
CA GLU A 69 4.31 11.06 17.58
C GLU A 69 3.62 10.35 18.76
N LYS A 70 4.32 9.43 19.43
CA LYS A 70 3.76 8.58 20.50
C LYS A 70 4.49 8.78 21.82
N ASN A 71 3.86 8.35 22.91
CA ASN A 71 4.52 8.30 24.21
C ASN A 71 5.68 7.28 24.20
N PHE A 72 6.64 7.46 25.12
CA PHE A 72 7.86 6.63 25.17
C PHE A 72 7.58 5.12 25.18
N ALA A 73 6.62 4.66 25.99
CA ALA A 73 6.32 3.23 26.11
C ALA A 73 5.74 2.65 24.81
N GLU A 74 4.76 3.33 24.21
CA GLU A 74 4.17 2.94 22.92
C GLU A 74 5.21 2.97 21.80
N ALA A 75 6.00 4.05 21.70
CA ALA A 75 7.06 4.18 20.71
C ALA A 75 8.12 3.09 20.82
N PHE A 76 8.49 2.71 22.05
CA PHE A 76 9.47 1.67 22.29
C PHE A 76 8.92 0.27 21.92
N VAL A 77 7.66 -0.03 22.24
CA VAL A 77 6.99 -1.26 21.81
C VAL A 77 6.87 -1.34 20.29
N LEU A 78 6.46 -0.25 19.61
CA LEU A 78 6.38 -0.20 18.15
C LEU A 78 7.74 -0.38 17.49
N THR A 79 8.78 0.22 18.06
CA THR A 79 10.17 0.09 17.58
C THR A 79 10.68 -1.34 17.79
N SER A 80 10.43 -1.95 18.95
CA SER A 80 10.77 -3.34 19.22
C SER A 80 10.07 -4.30 18.25
N ASP A 81 8.77 -4.11 17.98
CA ASP A 81 8.02 -4.87 16.98
C ASP A 81 8.68 -4.76 15.60
N ARG A 82 8.95 -3.52 15.18
CA ARG A 82 9.60 -3.23 13.91
C ARG A 82 10.94 -3.93 13.78
N LEU A 83 11.78 -3.92 14.83
CA LEU A 83 13.10 -4.56 14.81
C LEU A 83 13.02 -6.09 14.68
N MET A 84 12.04 -6.74 15.31
CA MET A 84 11.87 -8.20 15.21
C MET A 84 11.54 -8.68 13.78
N ARG A 85 10.80 -7.86 13.02
CA ARG A 85 10.34 -8.18 11.66
C ARG A 85 11.09 -7.46 10.54
N CYS A 86 12.02 -6.55 10.87
CA CYS A 86 12.81 -5.77 9.91
C CYS A 86 13.55 -6.74 8.97
N GLY A 87 13.25 -6.72 7.67
CA GLY A 87 13.86 -7.60 6.67
C GLY A 87 13.24 -9.01 6.54
N HIS A 88 12.14 -9.26 7.24
CA HIS A 88 11.36 -10.50 7.17
C HIS A 88 9.95 -10.23 6.63
N ASP A 89 9.25 -11.30 6.25
CA ASP A 89 7.82 -11.25 5.90
C ASP A 89 7.48 -10.25 4.80
N LEU A 90 8.44 -10.05 3.88
CA LEU A 90 8.40 -8.99 2.86
C LEU A 90 7.17 -9.05 1.93
N GLY A 91 6.57 -10.23 1.78
CA GLY A 91 5.37 -10.44 0.98
C GLY A 91 4.11 -9.77 1.53
N ASP A 92 4.12 -9.36 2.80
CA ASP A 92 2.98 -8.75 3.49
C ASP A 92 3.02 -7.21 3.48
N TYR A 93 4.00 -6.61 2.80
CA TYR A 93 4.18 -5.16 2.72
C TYR A 93 4.02 -4.66 1.29
N ASP A 94 3.38 -3.49 1.15
CA ASP A 94 3.33 -2.79 -0.13
C ASP A 94 4.74 -2.29 -0.51
N LEU A 95 5.06 -2.20 -1.79
CA LEU A 95 6.32 -1.60 -2.24
C LEU A 95 6.20 -0.08 -2.32
N THR A 96 7.33 0.61 -2.22
CA THR A 96 7.46 2.03 -2.51
C THR A 96 8.72 2.28 -3.34
N SER A 97 8.64 3.19 -4.32
CA SER A 97 9.80 3.59 -5.13
C SER A 97 10.52 4.76 -4.47
N ARG A 98 11.83 4.64 -4.27
CA ARG A 98 12.70 5.68 -3.70
C ARG A 98 13.92 5.86 -4.61
N PRO A 99 14.66 6.98 -4.51
CA PRO A 99 15.87 7.19 -5.31
C PRO A 99 16.91 6.07 -5.16
N THR A 100 16.96 5.40 -4.00
CA THR A 100 17.87 4.27 -3.73
C THR A 100 17.31 2.91 -4.13
N GLY A 101 16.17 2.87 -4.84
CA GLY A 101 15.48 1.67 -5.30
C GLY A 101 14.18 1.37 -4.55
N PHE A 102 13.63 0.18 -4.78
CA PHE A 102 12.39 -0.27 -4.14
C PHE A 102 12.61 -0.61 -2.66
N LYS A 103 11.65 -0.20 -1.83
CA LYS A 103 11.62 -0.49 -0.39
C LYS A 103 10.23 -0.99 0.01
N TYR A 104 10.15 -1.71 1.13
CA TYR A 104 8.89 -2.22 1.69
C TYR A 104 8.27 -1.20 2.65
N LEU A 105 7.03 -0.78 2.37
CA LEU A 105 6.34 0.31 3.04
C LEU A 105 5.71 -0.15 4.36
N ASP A 106 6.16 0.46 5.45
CA ASP A 106 5.64 0.23 6.79
C ASP A 106 5.92 1.45 7.67
N VAL A 107 4.88 2.26 7.86
CA VAL A 107 4.90 3.51 8.62
C VAL A 107 4.27 3.29 10.00
N PRO A 108 4.75 3.97 11.05
CA PRO A 108 4.17 3.84 12.38
C PRO A 108 2.74 4.39 12.41
N GLY A 109 1.83 3.71 13.12
CA GLY A 109 0.45 4.18 13.31
C GLY A 109 -0.52 3.93 12.15
N ASP A 110 -0.05 3.94 10.90
CA ASP A 110 -0.90 3.75 9.72
C ASP A 110 -0.96 2.28 9.31
N ASN A 111 -2.09 1.63 9.60
CA ASN A 111 -2.47 0.38 8.97
C ASN A 111 -3.91 0.50 8.46
N PRO A 112 -4.15 0.61 7.14
CA PRO A 112 -3.21 0.29 6.06
C PRO A 112 -2.28 1.45 5.64
N SER A 113 -1.12 1.14 5.07
CA SER A 113 -0.11 2.14 4.66
C SER A 113 -0.66 3.21 3.69
N PRO A 114 -0.18 4.47 3.72
CA PRO A 114 -0.69 5.56 2.88
C PRO A 114 -0.64 5.25 1.38
N LYS A 115 -1.76 5.45 0.67
CA LYS A 115 -1.90 5.10 -0.77
C LYS A 115 -0.91 5.87 -1.66
N ASN A 116 -0.62 7.13 -1.34
CA ASN A 116 0.32 8.00 -2.07
C ASN A 116 1.79 7.55 -2.00
N LEU A 117 2.16 6.74 -0.99
CA LEU A 117 3.51 6.19 -0.88
C LEU A 117 3.65 4.84 -1.56
N ARG A 118 2.56 4.18 -1.92
CA ARG A 118 2.60 2.86 -2.56
C ARG A 118 3.08 2.99 -3.99
N PHE A 119 4.00 2.12 -4.38
CA PHE A 119 4.34 1.90 -5.76
C PHE A 119 3.17 1.19 -6.45
N ILE A 120 2.67 1.80 -7.50
CA ILE A 120 1.64 1.25 -8.37
C ILE A 120 2.28 1.13 -9.75
N ASN A 121 2.28 -0.07 -10.32
CA ASN A 121 2.71 -0.23 -11.71
C ASN A 121 1.71 0.52 -12.61
N GLN A 122 2.16 1.61 -13.23
CA GLN A 122 1.33 2.37 -14.15
C GLN A 122 1.28 1.62 -15.48
N GLN A 123 0.14 1.00 -15.77
CA GLN A 123 -0.12 0.51 -17.12
C GLN A 123 -0.21 1.71 -18.07
N PRO A 124 0.36 1.61 -19.29
CA PRO A 124 0.20 2.65 -20.29
C PRO A 124 -1.29 2.84 -20.59
N TYR A 125 -1.73 4.10 -20.63
CA TYR A 125 -3.08 4.41 -21.09
C TYR A 125 -3.04 4.69 -22.59
N PHE A 126 -3.90 4.02 -23.33
CA PHE A 126 -4.10 4.23 -24.76
C PHE A 126 -5.20 5.26 -25.00
N ALA A 127 -5.11 5.91 -26.16
CA ALA A 127 -6.12 6.83 -26.63
C ALA A 127 -7.44 6.09 -26.87
N TYR A 128 -8.55 6.76 -26.62
CA TYR A 128 -9.86 6.23 -26.96
C TYR A 128 -10.00 6.13 -28.49
N ALA A 129 -10.55 5.00 -28.95
CA ALA A 129 -10.74 4.66 -30.37
C ALA A 129 -9.44 4.67 -31.21
N ASP A 130 -8.30 4.37 -30.61
CA ASP A 130 -6.98 4.28 -31.27
C ASP A 130 -6.90 3.26 -32.43
N THR A 131 -7.74 2.22 -32.40
CA THR A 131 -7.84 1.21 -33.46
C THR A 131 -8.73 1.63 -34.63
N VAL A 132 -9.49 2.71 -34.50
CA VAL A 132 -10.38 3.23 -35.55
C VAL A 132 -9.59 4.16 -36.45
N ARG A 133 -9.70 3.96 -37.77
CA ARG A 133 -9.05 4.83 -38.75
C ARG A 133 -9.74 6.19 -38.79
N ASP A 134 -9.08 7.23 -38.27
CA ASP A 134 -9.57 8.60 -38.41
C ASP A 134 -9.07 9.27 -39.68
N VAL A 135 -9.88 10.22 -40.17
CA VAL A 135 -9.51 11.12 -41.27
C VAL A 135 -8.98 12.46 -40.75
N ASN A 136 -9.26 12.80 -39.49
CA ASN A 136 -8.86 14.07 -38.88
C ASN A 136 -7.41 14.02 -38.37
N ALA A 137 -6.52 14.80 -39.00
CA ALA A 137 -5.10 14.84 -38.66
C ALA A 137 -4.82 15.27 -37.20
N SER A 138 -5.61 16.19 -36.65
CA SER A 138 -5.44 16.65 -35.26
C SER A 138 -5.82 15.55 -34.27
N LEU A 139 -6.91 14.82 -34.53
CA LEU A 139 -7.31 13.69 -33.69
C LEU A 139 -6.30 12.53 -33.74
N LEU A 140 -5.80 12.21 -34.94
CA LEU A 140 -4.70 11.24 -35.09
C LEU A 140 -3.46 11.64 -34.31
N PHE A 141 -3.10 12.93 -34.34
CA PHE A 141 -1.96 13.44 -33.60
C PHE A 141 -2.16 13.35 -32.09
N ILE A 142 -3.35 13.72 -31.58
CA ILE A 142 -3.72 13.54 -30.16
C ILE A 142 -3.58 12.07 -29.75
N LYS A 143 -4.15 11.14 -30.53
CA LYS A 143 -4.06 9.70 -30.24
C LYS A 143 -2.61 9.21 -30.21
N SER A 144 -1.79 9.65 -31.15
CA SER A 144 -0.36 9.35 -31.18
C SER A 144 0.37 9.84 -29.93
N LEU A 145 0.11 11.09 -29.50
CA LEU A 145 0.71 11.64 -28.29
C LEU A 145 0.33 10.83 -27.04
N ILE A 146 -0.94 10.48 -26.89
CA ILE A 146 -1.43 9.67 -25.76
C ILE A 146 -0.78 8.28 -25.77
N ASN A 147 -0.76 7.60 -26.92
CA ASN A 147 -0.18 6.26 -27.07
C ASN A 147 1.34 6.23 -26.83
N ASN A 148 2.02 7.37 -26.99
CA ASN A 148 3.43 7.55 -26.67
C ASN A 148 3.68 8.14 -25.26
N ASN A 149 2.65 8.19 -24.41
CA ASN A 149 2.67 8.71 -23.04
C ASN A 149 2.97 10.23 -22.90
N TYR A 150 2.83 10.99 -23.98
CA TYR A 150 2.97 12.46 -23.98
C TYR A 150 1.66 13.15 -23.59
N TYR A 151 1.15 12.86 -22.38
CA TYR A 151 -0.18 13.30 -21.94
C TYR A 151 -0.34 14.81 -21.80
N GLN A 152 0.71 15.53 -21.38
CA GLN A 152 0.66 17.00 -21.28
C GLN A 152 0.58 17.65 -22.67
N GLN A 153 1.36 17.14 -23.62
CA GLN A 153 1.35 17.58 -25.00
C GLN A 153 0.01 17.25 -25.68
N ALA A 154 -0.53 16.06 -25.42
CA ALA A 154 -1.85 15.67 -25.89
C ALA A 154 -2.93 16.62 -25.35
N LEU A 155 -2.88 16.97 -24.07
CA LEU A 155 -3.83 17.91 -23.46
C LEU A 155 -3.73 19.31 -24.07
N LEU A 156 -2.51 19.80 -24.33
CA LEU A 156 -2.31 21.08 -25.02
C LEU A 156 -2.93 21.06 -26.42
N GLU A 157 -2.71 19.99 -27.18
CA GLU A 157 -3.27 19.81 -28.51
C GLU A 157 -4.80 19.70 -28.50
N ILE A 158 -5.36 18.98 -27.52
CA ILE A 158 -6.81 18.93 -27.28
C ILE A 158 -7.37 20.33 -27.05
N LYS A 159 -6.75 21.13 -26.18
CA LYS A 159 -7.20 22.50 -25.91
C LYS A 159 -7.12 23.39 -27.15
N ARG A 160 -6.13 23.18 -28.02
CA ARG A 160 -6.04 23.87 -29.32
C ARG A 160 -7.18 23.49 -30.26
N VAL A 161 -7.58 22.21 -30.29
CA VAL A 161 -8.71 21.72 -31.10
C VAL A 161 -10.02 22.27 -30.57
N GLU A 162 -10.28 22.16 -29.28
CA GLU A 162 -11.51 22.66 -28.61
C GLU A 162 -11.69 24.16 -28.76
N PHE A 163 -10.60 24.94 -28.83
CA PHE A 163 -10.68 26.38 -29.07
C PHE A 163 -11.21 26.73 -30.46
N ASN A 164 -10.92 25.90 -31.47
CA ASN A 164 -11.21 26.20 -32.88
C ASN A 164 -12.39 25.40 -33.46
N GLN A 165 -12.81 24.33 -32.79
CA GLN A 165 -13.80 23.38 -33.31
C GLN A 165 -14.95 23.22 -32.31
N PRO A 166 -16.18 22.90 -32.80
CA PRO A 166 -17.29 22.59 -31.92
C PRO A 166 -17.00 21.33 -31.08
N PHE A 167 -17.76 21.16 -30.00
CA PHE A 167 -17.63 20.02 -29.09
C PHE A 167 -17.61 18.69 -29.85
N ASN A 168 -16.62 17.86 -29.54
CA ASN A 168 -16.48 16.51 -30.05
C ASN A 168 -16.29 15.55 -28.86
N ASN A 169 -17.17 14.55 -28.75
CA ASN A 169 -17.18 13.60 -27.65
C ASN A 169 -15.89 12.76 -27.59
N GLU A 170 -15.27 12.46 -28.72
CA GLU A 170 -14.04 11.67 -28.79
C GLU A 170 -12.82 12.48 -28.30
N VAL A 171 -12.73 13.74 -28.69
CA VAL A 171 -11.73 14.69 -28.17
C VAL A 171 -11.89 14.83 -26.66
N PHE A 172 -13.12 15.00 -26.19
CA PHE A 172 -13.43 15.13 -24.76
C PHE A 172 -13.13 13.86 -23.95
N VAL A 173 -13.41 12.66 -24.47
CA VAL A 173 -13.03 11.40 -23.81
C VAL A 173 -11.50 11.30 -23.68
N ASN A 174 -10.76 11.68 -24.72
CA ASN A 174 -9.30 11.73 -24.68
C ASN A 174 -8.77 12.79 -23.71
N GLU A 175 -9.48 13.91 -23.52
CA GLU A 175 -9.18 14.90 -22.49
C GLU A 175 -9.27 14.28 -21.09
N LEU A 176 -10.39 13.61 -20.78
CA LEU A 176 -10.59 12.94 -19.50
C LEU A 176 -9.53 11.87 -19.24
N ILE A 177 -9.09 11.14 -20.27
CA ILE A 177 -7.98 10.20 -20.17
C ILE A 177 -6.70 10.94 -19.75
N CYS A 178 -6.33 12.02 -20.45
CA CYS A 178 -5.12 12.79 -20.15
C CYS A 178 -5.14 13.40 -18.74
N LEU A 179 -6.26 14.00 -18.33
CA LEU A 179 -6.38 14.58 -16.98
C LEU A 179 -6.28 13.48 -15.91
N LYS A 180 -6.91 12.32 -16.14
CA LYS A 180 -6.82 11.17 -15.24
C LYS A 180 -5.40 10.63 -15.13
N THR A 181 -4.65 10.51 -16.23
CA THR A 181 -3.26 10.03 -16.20
C THR A 181 -2.31 10.99 -15.51
N LEU A 182 -2.58 12.30 -15.61
CA LEU A 182 -1.85 13.35 -14.92
C LEU A 182 -2.24 13.50 -13.43
N ASN A 183 -3.16 12.66 -12.93
CA ASN A 183 -3.76 12.76 -11.59
C ASN A 183 -4.49 14.10 -11.33
N GLU A 184 -4.93 14.80 -12.38
CA GLU A 184 -5.71 16.05 -12.28
C GLU A 184 -7.21 15.74 -12.25
N TYR A 185 -7.62 14.90 -11.30
CA TYR A 185 -8.97 14.34 -11.21
C TYR A 185 -10.05 15.42 -11.04
N GLU A 186 -9.77 16.45 -10.25
CA GLU A 186 -10.68 17.55 -9.99
C GLU A 186 -10.92 18.38 -11.25
N LYS A 187 -9.88 18.59 -12.07
CA LYS A 187 -10.03 19.29 -13.36
C LYS A 187 -10.86 18.47 -14.34
N ALA A 188 -10.73 17.15 -14.35
CA ALA A 188 -11.54 16.27 -15.19
C ALA A 188 -13.03 16.34 -14.80
N ILE A 189 -13.34 16.34 -13.50
CA ILE A 189 -14.70 16.52 -13.00
C ILE A 189 -15.22 17.91 -13.36
N TYR A 190 -14.42 18.96 -13.16
CA TYR A 190 -14.79 20.32 -13.51
C TYR A 190 -15.09 20.48 -15.01
N ALA A 191 -14.26 19.91 -15.88
CA ALA A 191 -14.48 19.91 -17.32
C ALA A 191 -15.80 19.21 -17.69
N TYR A 192 -16.09 18.05 -17.08
CA TYR A 192 -17.38 17.39 -17.27
C TYR A 192 -18.58 18.24 -16.82
N GLU A 193 -18.49 18.88 -15.66
CA GLU A 193 -19.64 19.63 -15.14
C GLU A 193 -19.90 20.93 -15.90
N THR A 194 -18.85 21.59 -16.39
CA THR A 194 -18.93 22.93 -16.98
C THR A 194 -18.84 22.97 -18.50
N GLN A 195 -18.12 22.03 -19.13
CA GLN A 195 -17.82 22.06 -20.57
C GLN A 195 -18.56 20.98 -21.36
N CYS A 196 -18.94 19.86 -20.73
CA CYS A 196 -19.70 18.80 -21.41
C CYS A 196 -21.17 19.19 -21.62
N PRO A 197 -21.67 19.30 -22.87
CA PRO A 197 -23.06 19.65 -23.14
C PRO A 197 -24.03 18.59 -22.60
N ALA A 198 -25.23 19.00 -22.20
CA ALA A 198 -26.26 18.13 -21.63
C ALA A 198 -26.56 16.88 -22.50
N LEU A 199 -26.50 17.03 -23.83
CA LEU A 199 -26.70 15.94 -24.79
C LEU A 199 -25.69 14.79 -24.61
N TYR A 200 -24.45 15.10 -24.21
CA TYR A 200 -23.35 14.13 -24.12
C TYR A 200 -23.07 13.68 -22.69
N LYS A 201 -23.73 14.25 -21.67
CA LYS A 201 -23.52 13.84 -20.27
C LYS A 201 -23.79 12.35 -20.02
N ASN A 202 -24.70 11.74 -20.79
CA ASN A 202 -25.02 10.32 -20.70
C ASN A 202 -24.22 9.43 -21.67
N HIS A 203 -23.18 9.97 -22.34
CA HIS A 203 -22.37 9.19 -23.26
C HIS A 203 -21.60 8.08 -22.50
N PRO A 204 -21.72 6.79 -22.87
CA PRO A 204 -21.15 5.68 -22.10
C PRO A 204 -19.66 5.81 -21.80
N GLU A 205 -18.86 6.27 -22.78
CA GLU A 205 -17.42 6.43 -22.59
C GLU A 205 -17.05 7.56 -21.63
N ILE A 206 -17.81 8.67 -21.65
CA ILE A 206 -17.59 9.80 -20.75
C ILE A 206 -17.90 9.36 -19.33
N LEU A 207 -19.05 8.69 -19.13
CA LEU A 207 -19.45 8.13 -17.84
C LEU A 207 -18.46 7.07 -17.36
N TYR A 208 -17.93 6.22 -18.23
CA TYR A 208 -16.90 5.25 -17.86
C TYR A 208 -15.63 5.95 -17.36
N GLN A 209 -15.13 6.96 -18.07
CA GLN A 209 -13.96 7.72 -17.61
C GLN A 209 -14.22 8.38 -16.25
N LEU A 210 -15.38 9.01 -16.05
CA LEU A 210 -15.78 9.61 -14.77
C LEU A 210 -15.87 8.59 -13.64
N ALA A 211 -16.46 7.42 -13.88
CA ALA A 211 -16.51 6.35 -12.89
C ALA A 211 -15.10 5.92 -12.47
N THR A 212 -14.16 5.81 -13.41
CA THR A 212 -12.76 5.51 -13.08
C THR A 212 -12.07 6.64 -12.33
N ILE A 213 -12.39 7.91 -12.61
CA ILE A 213 -11.87 9.08 -11.89
C ILE A 213 -12.39 9.08 -10.45
N TYR A 214 -13.70 8.91 -10.23
CA TYR A 214 -14.27 8.82 -8.88
C TYR A 214 -13.71 7.64 -8.09
N TYR A 215 -13.47 6.51 -8.75
CA TYR A 215 -12.78 5.38 -8.14
C TYR A 215 -11.35 5.75 -7.69
N LYS A 216 -10.57 6.47 -8.51
CA LYS A 216 -9.22 6.93 -8.13
C LYS A 216 -9.22 7.92 -6.97
N LEU A 217 -10.29 8.71 -6.83
CA LEU A 217 -10.54 9.59 -5.69
C LEU A 217 -11.10 8.87 -4.45
N ASP A 218 -11.21 7.54 -4.47
CA ASP A 218 -11.80 6.72 -3.40
C ASP A 218 -13.29 7.04 -3.11
N ASN A 219 -13.95 7.76 -4.02
CA ASN A 219 -15.37 8.10 -3.90
C ASN A 219 -16.22 7.00 -4.54
N ILE A 220 -16.29 5.86 -3.84
CA ILE A 220 -16.93 4.65 -4.37
C ILE A 220 -18.43 4.83 -4.62
N ASP A 221 -19.10 5.66 -3.83
CA ASP A 221 -20.54 5.86 -3.95
C ASP A 221 -20.88 6.67 -5.20
N LYS A 222 -20.14 7.75 -5.49
CA LYS A 222 -20.27 8.46 -6.77
C LYS A 222 -19.86 7.59 -7.95
N ALA A 223 -18.80 6.80 -7.82
CA ALA A 223 -18.38 5.88 -8.88
C ALA A 223 -19.51 4.89 -9.22
N ASN A 224 -20.15 4.29 -8.22
CA ASN A 224 -21.30 3.40 -8.41
C ASN A 224 -22.50 4.12 -9.03
N GLN A 225 -22.81 5.34 -8.58
CA GLN A 225 -23.89 6.14 -9.17
C GLN A 225 -23.67 6.36 -10.67
N VAL A 226 -22.46 6.79 -11.05
CA VAL A 226 -22.09 7.03 -12.46
C VAL A 226 -22.13 5.73 -13.27
N ILE A 227 -21.69 4.61 -12.70
CA ILE A 227 -21.80 3.28 -13.34
C ILE A 227 -23.26 2.91 -13.57
N SER A 228 -24.14 3.12 -12.59
CA SER A 228 -25.58 2.84 -12.75
C SER A 228 -26.20 3.71 -13.84
N THR A 229 -25.83 4.99 -13.91
CA THR A 229 -26.24 5.88 -15.01
C THR A 229 -25.74 5.37 -16.37
N GLY A 230 -24.48 4.93 -16.44
CA GLY A 230 -23.91 4.33 -17.65
C GLY A 230 -24.65 3.06 -18.07
N LEU A 231 -24.88 2.14 -17.13
CA LEU A 231 -25.61 0.89 -17.36
C LEU A 231 -27.06 1.10 -17.83
N ALA A 232 -27.68 2.23 -17.50
CA ALA A 232 -29.02 2.61 -17.96
C ALA A 232 -29.03 3.32 -19.33
N ALA A 233 -27.89 3.85 -19.79
CA ALA A 233 -27.78 4.55 -21.06
C ALA A 233 -27.69 3.58 -22.27
N PRO A 234 -28.07 4.02 -23.48
CA PRO A 234 -27.88 3.23 -24.71
C PRO A 234 -26.39 2.95 -24.95
N GLN A 235 -26.04 1.67 -25.10
CA GLN A 235 -24.64 1.23 -25.22
C GLN A 235 -24.53 -0.15 -25.85
N ASN A 236 -23.33 -0.47 -26.35
CA ASN A 236 -23.03 -1.79 -26.91
C ASN A 236 -22.53 -2.78 -25.82
N ASP A 237 -22.43 -4.06 -26.19
CA ASP A 237 -22.00 -5.12 -25.26
C ASP A 237 -20.59 -4.89 -24.71
N TYR A 238 -19.70 -4.29 -25.50
CA TYR A 238 -18.34 -3.97 -25.07
C TYR A 238 -18.32 -2.92 -23.96
N GLN A 239 -19.05 -1.82 -24.13
CA GLN A 239 -19.21 -0.74 -23.15
C GLN A 239 -19.88 -1.24 -21.88
N LYS A 240 -20.97 -2.00 -22.04
CA LYS A 240 -21.67 -2.63 -20.91
C LYS A 240 -20.76 -3.57 -20.13
N GLY A 241 -19.93 -4.34 -20.84
CA GLY A 241 -18.95 -5.22 -20.23
C GLY A 241 -17.93 -4.48 -19.36
N ARG A 242 -17.43 -3.33 -19.84
CA ARG A 242 -16.52 -2.47 -19.06
C ARG A 242 -17.15 -1.95 -17.77
N PHE A 243 -18.43 -1.54 -17.81
CA PHE A 243 -19.15 -1.11 -16.61
C PHE A 243 -19.30 -2.23 -15.58
N TYR A 244 -19.71 -3.44 -15.98
CA TYR A 244 -19.82 -4.57 -15.05
C TYR A 244 -18.46 -4.99 -14.48
N ALA A 245 -17.40 -4.96 -15.29
CA ALA A 245 -16.04 -5.23 -14.84
C ALA A 245 -15.59 -4.23 -13.76
N LEU A 246 -15.83 -2.93 -13.98
CA LEU A 246 -15.52 -1.88 -13.01
C LEU A 246 -16.38 -2.01 -11.74
N GLN A 247 -17.68 -2.28 -11.89
CA GLN A 247 -18.60 -2.48 -10.77
C GLN A 247 -18.17 -3.67 -9.90
N GLY A 248 -17.81 -4.80 -10.52
CA GLY A 248 -17.30 -5.96 -9.83
C GLY A 248 -16.02 -5.67 -9.05
N LEU A 249 -15.11 -4.87 -9.61
CA LEU A 249 -13.92 -4.40 -8.91
C LEU A 249 -14.28 -3.48 -7.72
N LEU A 250 -15.24 -2.57 -7.86
CA LEU A 250 -15.67 -1.70 -6.75
C LEU A 250 -16.24 -2.51 -5.57
N TYR A 251 -17.07 -3.51 -5.84
CA TYR A 251 -17.56 -4.42 -4.79
C TYR A 251 -16.42 -5.24 -4.18
N ALA A 252 -15.48 -5.73 -4.98
CA ALA A 252 -14.30 -6.44 -4.48
C ALA A 252 -13.43 -5.56 -3.56
N ASN A 253 -13.29 -4.27 -3.87
CA ASN A 253 -12.59 -3.30 -3.01
C ASN A 253 -13.28 -3.09 -1.65
N LYS A 254 -14.61 -3.26 -1.58
CA LYS A 254 -15.40 -3.28 -0.32
C LYS A 254 -15.42 -4.66 0.35
N TYR A 255 -14.68 -5.65 -0.19
CA TYR A 255 -14.71 -7.06 0.21
C TYR A 255 -16.09 -7.73 0.12
N ASP A 256 -17.00 -7.15 -0.66
CA ASP A 256 -18.32 -7.73 -0.96
C ASP A 256 -18.18 -8.70 -2.13
N TRP A 257 -17.61 -9.87 -1.84
CA TRP A 257 -17.37 -10.92 -2.82
C TRP A 257 -18.66 -11.44 -3.49
N PRO A 258 -19.80 -11.58 -2.79
CA PRO A 258 -21.08 -11.92 -3.43
C PRO A 258 -21.53 -10.90 -4.47
N ALA A 259 -21.51 -9.59 -4.15
CA ALA A 259 -21.90 -8.54 -5.11
C ALA A 259 -20.90 -8.42 -6.27
N ALA A 260 -19.60 -8.60 -5.99
CA ALA A 260 -18.58 -8.69 -7.02
C ALA A 260 -18.87 -9.85 -7.97
N LYS A 261 -19.14 -11.05 -7.43
CA LYS A 261 -19.50 -12.24 -8.23
C LYS A 261 -20.73 -11.99 -9.08
N ALA A 262 -21.78 -11.37 -8.53
CA ALA A 262 -22.99 -11.03 -9.28
C ALA A 262 -22.68 -10.13 -10.48
N SER A 263 -21.82 -9.12 -10.32
CA SER A 263 -21.40 -8.23 -11.40
C SER A 263 -20.62 -8.97 -12.50
N PHE A 264 -19.69 -9.85 -12.12
CA PHE A 264 -18.95 -10.67 -13.08
C PHE A 264 -19.81 -11.77 -13.75
N MET A 265 -20.91 -12.20 -13.11
CA MET A 265 -21.89 -13.08 -13.76
C MET A 265 -22.68 -12.34 -14.83
N GLN A 266 -23.05 -11.07 -14.60
CA GLN A 266 -23.62 -10.23 -15.66
C GLN A 266 -22.64 -10.02 -16.81
N LEU A 267 -21.35 -9.84 -16.49
CA LEU A 267 -20.29 -9.76 -17.50
C LEU A 267 -20.16 -11.02 -18.35
N LYS A 268 -20.25 -12.20 -17.72
CA LYS A 268 -20.15 -13.51 -18.39
C LYS A 268 -21.25 -13.74 -19.43
N ALA A 269 -22.41 -13.09 -19.28
CA ALA A 269 -23.50 -13.17 -20.24
C ALA A 269 -23.25 -12.37 -21.54
N LEU A 270 -22.21 -11.52 -21.56
CA LEU A 270 -21.85 -10.69 -22.71
C LEU A 270 -20.68 -11.31 -23.49
N PRO A 271 -20.57 -11.08 -24.82
CA PRO A 271 -19.40 -11.47 -25.62
C PRO A 271 -18.20 -10.53 -25.34
N TYR A 272 -17.78 -10.42 -24.09
CA TYR A 272 -16.72 -9.53 -23.62
C TYR A 272 -15.64 -10.31 -22.87
N ARG A 273 -14.41 -10.37 -23.43
CA ARG A 273 -13.21 -11.00 -22.82
C ARG A 273 -13.55 -12.24 -21.97
N ALA A 274 -14.14 -13.26 -22.61
CA ALA A 274 -14.77 -14.38 -21.91
C ALA A 274 -13.78 -15.20 -21.06
N ASP A 275 -12.57 -15.40 -21.57
CA ASP A 275 -11.45 -16.05 -20.88
C ASP A 275 -11.03 -15.30 -19.62
N VAL A 276 -10.85 -13.97 -19.72
CA VAL A 276 -10.50 -13.10 -18.60
C VAL A 276 -11.63 -13.05 -17.57
N THR A 277 -12.89 -13.02 -18.02
CA THR A 277 -14.07 -13.02 -17.15
C THR A 277 -14.18 -14.32 -16.35
N GLU A 278 -13.93 -15.47 -16.97
CA GLU A 278 -13.91 -16.77 -16.29
C GLU A 278 -12.76 -16.84 -15.26
N SER A 279 -11.58 -16.31 -15.61
CA SER A 279 -10.45 -16.18 -14.67
C SER A 279 -10.82 -15.33 -13.46
N ASN A 280 -11.48 -14.18 -13.67
CA ASN A 280 -11.95 -13.29 -12.61
C ASN A 280 -12.98 -13.95 -11.70
N LEU A 281 -13.93 -14.70 -12.26
CA LEU A 281 -14.90 -15.47 -11.47
C LEU A 281 -14.21 -16.49 -10.56
N ARG A 282 -13.22 -17.24 -11.08
CA ARG A 282 -12.44 -18.19 -10.27
C ARG A 282 -11.65 -17.50 -9.17
N LEU A 283 -11.10 -16.31 -9.42
CA LEU A 283 -10.42 -15.51 -8.40
C LEU A 283 -11.39 -15.10 -7.28
N ILE A 284 -12.60 -14.66 -7.63
CA ILE A 284 -13.63 -14.27 -6.66
C ILE A 284 -14.12 -15.47 -5.86
N GLU A 285 -14.31 -16.63 -6.49
CA GLU A 285 -14.69 -17.87 -5.79
C GLU A 285 -13.61 -18.30 -4.80
N LYS A 286 -12.34 -18.22 -5.19
CA LYS A 286 -11.23 -18.42 -4.25
C LYS A 286 -11.27 -17.43 -3.10
N ALA A 287 -11.60 -16.16 -3.38
CA ALA A 287 -11.71 -15.11 -2.36
C ALA A 287 -12.82 -15.39 -1.34
N GLN A 288 -13.96 -15.91 -1.77
CA GLN A 288 -15.06 -16.33 -0.89
C GLN A 288 -14.68 -17.46 0.06
N LEU A 289 -13.70 -18.29 -0.33
CA LEU A 289 -13.21 -19.42 0.45
C LEU A 289 -11.96 -19.09 1.30
N LEU A 290 -11.47 -17.85 1.27
CA LEU A 290 -10.29 -17.45 2.03
C LEU A 290 -10.52 -17.59 3.53
N LYS A 291 -9.62 -18.34 4.19
CA LYS A 291 -9.62 -18.51 5.64
C LYS A 291 -8.69 -17.48 6.28
N TYR A 292 -9.29 -16.55 7.02
CA TYR A 292 -8.55 -15.51 7.73
C TYR A 292 -7.92 -16.03 9.02
N LYS A 293 -6.71 -15.56 9.32
CA LYS A 293 -6.00 -15.78 10.58
C LYS A 293 -6.60 -14.89 11.66
N SER A 294 -6.78 -15.42 12.88
CA SER A 294 -7.33 -14.65 14.01
C SER A 294 -6.21 -13.84 14.69
N PRO A 295 -6.33 -12.50 14.77
CA PRO A 295 -5.37 -11.67 15.51
C PRO A 295 -5.28 -12.02 16.99
N ALA A 296 -6.42 -12.28 17.64
CA ALA A 296 -6.46 -12.65 19.05
C ALA A 296 -5.73 -13.98 19.32
N LYS A 297 -5.95 -14.99 18.47
CA LYS A 297 -5.22 -16.28 18.58
C LYS A 297 -3.73 -16.10 18.36
N ALA A 298 -3.33 -15.27 17.38
CA ALA A 298 -1.92 -14.97 17.14
C ALA A 298 -1.26 -14.31 18.37
N SER A 299 -1.89 -13.30 18.97
CA SER A 299 -1.39 -12.67 20.19
C SER A 299 -1.34 -13.65 21.38
N LEU A 300 -2.37 -14.47 21.58
CA LEU A 300 -2.42 -15.45 22.68
C LEU A 300 -1.30 -16.49 22.58
N LEU A 301 -1.06 -17.04 21.38
CA LEU A 301 0.02 -18.00 21.17
C LEU A 301 1.39 -17.38 21.48
N SER A 302 1.54 -16.08 21.24
CA SER A 302 2.79 -15.35 21.49
C SER A 302 3.15 -15.11 22.95
N ILE A 303 2.36 -15.63 23.91
CA ILE A 303 2.85 -15.82 25.29
C ILE A 303 4.18 -16.57 25.29
N ILE A 304 4.31 -17.57 24.41
CA ILE A 304 5.58 -18.17 24.05
C ILE A 304 6.14 -17.38 22.86
N PRO A 305 7.28 -16.67 23.02
CA PRO A 305 7.84 -15.83 21.97
C PRO A 305 7.95 -16.54 20.62
N GLY A 306 7.40 -15.92 19.57
CA GLY A 306 7.45 -16.41 18.20
C GLY A 306 6.29 -17.30 17.75
N LEU A 307 5.52 -17.93 18.65
CA LEU A 307 4.45 -18.86 18.22
C LEU A 307 3.30 -18.17 17.45
N GLY A 308 2.95 -16.93 17.79
CA GLY A 308 1.95 -16.19 17.03
C GLY A 308 2.41 -15.89 15.60
N TYR A 309 3.68 -15.52 15.41
CA TYR A 309 4.27 -15.36 14.08
C TYR A 309 4.28 -16.67 13.30
N ALA A 310 4.64 -17.80 13.94
CA ALA A 310 4.58 -19.11 13.33
C ALA A 310 3.15 -19.47 12.87
N TYR A 311 2.13 -19.19 13.70
CA TYR A 311 0.72 -19.38 13.35
C TYR A 311 0.29 -18.57 12.11
N THR A 312 0.81 -17.35 11.97
CA THR A 312 0.54 -16.48 10.82
C THR A 312 1.35 -16.82 9.56
N GLY A 313 2.25 -17.82 9.61
CA GLY A 313 3.07 -18.22 8.47
C GLY A 313 4.38 -17.44 8.33
N HIS A 314 4.86 -16.84 9.41
CA HIS A 314 6.06 -15.98 9.44
C HIS A 314 7.20 -16.60 10.26
N PRO A 315 7.86 -17.67 9.75
CA PRO A 315 8.85 -18.41 10.52
C PRO A 315 10.12 -17.61 10.82
N GLN A 316 10.48 -16.66 9.97
CA GLN A 316 11.68 -15.83 10.18
C GLN A 316 11.50 -14.91 11.37
N THR A 317 10.38 -14.17 11.42
CA THR A 317 10.04 -13.32 12.55
C THR A 317 9.76 -14.13 13.82
N ALA A 318 9.21 -15.35 13.69
CA ALA A 318 9.07 -16.26 14.84
C ALA A 318 10.42 -16.58 15.50
N ILE A 319 11.43 -16.93 14.70
CA ILE A 319 12.79 -17.22 15.19
C ILE A 319 13.43 -15.96 15.78
N SER A 320 13.36 -14.82 15.09
CA SER A 320 13.91 -13.56 15.59
C SER A 320 13.30 -13.15 16.92
N SER A 321 11.98 -13.28 17.06
CA SER A 321 11.27 -13.00 18.31
C SER A 321 11.73 -13.92 19.45
N PHE A 322 11.83 -15.23 19.19
CA PHE A 322 12.30 -16.19 20.19
C PHE A 322 13.72 -15.88 20.67
N ILE A 323 14.64 -15.62 19.74
CA ILE A 323 16.05 -15.32 20.08
C ILE A 323 16.15 -14.02 20.87
N LEU A 324 15.53 -12.94 20.40
CA LEU A 324 15.67 -11.62 21.03
C LEU A 324 15.07 -11.62 22.44
N ASN A 325 13.88 -12.20 22.62
CA ASN A 325 13.28 -12.35 23.95
C ASN A 325 14.14 -13.22 24.87
N GLY A 326 14.68 -14.33 24.36
CA GLY A 326 15.57 -15.21 25.12
C GLY A 326 16.87 -14.52 25.56
N VAL A 327 17.51 -13.78 24.66
CA VAL A 327 18.75 -13.05 24.93
C VAL A 327 18.53 -11.95 25.98
N PHE A 328 17.47 -11.15 25.87
CA PHE A 328 17.19 -10.10 26.86
C PHE A 328 16.79 -10.68 28.21
N ALA A 329 15.98 -11.74 28.25
CA ALA A 329 15.62 -12.42 29.49
C ALA A 329 16.87 -13.00 30.19
N TYR A 330 17.74 -13.68 29.44
CA TYR A 330 18.99 -14.23 29.97
C TYR A 330 19.94 -13.14 30.45
N ALA A 331 20.10 -12.05 29.69
CA ALA A 331 20.94 -10.92 30.07
C ALA A 331 20.44 -10.24 31.36
N THR A 332 19.13 -10.09 31.50
CA THR A 332 18.50 -9.57 32.72
C THR A 332 18.80 -10.48 33.91
N TYR A 333 18.51 -11.77 33.77
CA TYR A 333 18.74 -12.77 34.82
C TYR A 333 20.21 -12.83 35.25
N SER A 334 21.14 -12.92 34.29
CA SER A 334 22.58 -12.98 34.56
C SER A 334 23.09 -11.71 35.26
N SER A 335 22.56 -10.54 34.88
CA SER A 335 22.93 -9.25 35.50
C SER A 335 22.45 -9.16 36.95
N ILE A 336 21.24 -9.65 37.26
CA ILE A 336 20.73 -9.74 38.63
C ILE A 336 21.61 -10.66 39.47
N GLN A 337 21.94 -11.85 38.96
CA GLN A 337 22.78 -12.81 39.69
C GLN A 337 24.19 -12.27 39.98
N LYS A 338 24.73 -11.45 39.07
CA LYS A 338 26.03 -10.76 39.25
C LYS A 338 25.93 -9.46 40.05
N LYS A 339 24.75 -9.12 40.61
CA LYS A 339 24.47 -7.86 41.32
C LYS A 339 24.76 -6.60 40.50
N ASN A 340 24.76 -6.70 39.17
CA ASN A 340 24.88 -5.55 38.26
C ASN A 340 23.49 -4.98 37.96
N TYR A 341 22.95 -4.24 38.92
CA TYR A 341 21.58 -3.73 38.85
C TYR A 341 21.36 -2.68 37.76
N GLY A 342 22.41 -1.93 37.38
CA GLY A 342 22.32 -0.99 36.26
C GLY A 342 22.05 -1.71 34.95
N LEU A 343 22.87 -2.72 34.62
CA LEU A 343 22.67 -3.54 33.43
C LEU A 343 21.37 -4.36 33.50
N ALA A 344 21.01 -4.87 34.70
CA ALA A 344 19.75 -5.58 34.90
C ALA A 344 18.53 -4.69 34.60
N SER A 345 18.55 -3.43 35.03
CA SER A 345 17.46 -2.49 34.78
C SER A 345 17.31 -2.20 33.29
N LEU A 346 18.42 -1.96 32.59
CA LEU A 346 18.43 -1.71 31.15
C LEU A 346 17.93 -2.93 30.35
N THR A 347 18.52 -4.10 30.59
CA THR A 347 18.16 -5.33 29.89
C THR A 347 16.75 -5.79 30.24
N GLY A 348 16.29 -5.52 31.46
CA GLY A 348 14.90 -5.76 31.88
C GLY A 348 13.90 -4.88 31.13
N LEU A 349 14.22 -3.61 30.91
CA LEU A 349 13.40 -2.71 30.10
C LEU A 349 13.29 -3.20 28.65
N PHE A 350 14.41 -3.61 28.05
CA PHE A 350 14.40 -4.23 26.71
C PHE A 350 13.62 -5.55 26.70
N SER A 351 13.81 -6.42 27.70
CA SER A 351 13.11 -7.69 27.82
C SER A 351 11.60 -7.47 27.87
N LEU A 352 11.12 -6.51 28.67
CA LEU A 352 9.70 -6.19 28.77
C LEU A 352 9.16 -5.64 27.45
N SER A 353 9.86 -4.69 26.83
CA SER A 353 9.42 -4.09 25.56
C SER A 353 9.33 -5.10 24.43
N PHE A 354 10.37 -5.91 24.22
CA PHE A 354 10.39 -6.93 23.17
C PHE A 354 9.35 -8.03 23.41
N TYR A 355 9.05 -8.34 24.68
CA TYR A 355 8.01 -9.31 25.01
C TYR A 355 6.61 -8.79 24.68
N ILE A 356 6.28 -7.57 25.10
CA ILE A 356 5.01 -6.90 24.78
C ILE A 356 4.88 -6.73 23.26
N ALA A 357 5.94 -6.26 22.61
CA ALA A 357 5.99 -6.09 21.16
C ALA A 357 5.77 -7.39 20.40
N ASN A 358 6.25 -8.53 20.91
CA ASN A 358 6.06 -9.83 20.28
C ASN A 358 4.56 -10.22 20.28
N ILE A 359 3.86 -9.97 21.39
CA ILE A 359 2.43 -10.26 21.53
C ILE A 359 1.60 -9.33 20.62
N TYR A 360 1.86 -8.02 20.69
CA TYR A 360 1.20 -7.01 19.86
C TYR A 360 1.45 -7.27 18.36
N GLY A 361 2.72 -7.43 18.00
CA GLY A 361 3.17 -7.63 16.63
C GLY A 361 2.63 -8.89 15.96
N SER A 362 2.45 -9.97 16.74
CA SER A 362 1.83 -11.21 16.25
C SER A 362 0.37 -11.02 15.86
N GLY A 363 -0.39 -10.25 16.64
CA GLY A 363 -1.76 -9.88 16.29
C GLY A 363 -1.82 -9.03 15.01
N GLN A 364 -0.90 -8.08 14.88
CA GLN A 364 -0.78 -7.25 13.67
C GLN A 364 -0.33 -8.07 12.45
N SER A 365 0.50 -9.09 12.64
CA SER A 365 0.92 -10.00 11.58
C SER A 365 -0.24 -10.78 10.98
N ALA A 366 -1.22 -11.18 11.80
CA ALA A 366 -2.43 -11.84 11.30
C ALA A 366 -3.27 -10.88 10.45
N LYS A 367 -3.38 -9.60 10.85
CA LYS A 367 -4.09 -8.58 10.07
C LYS A 367 -3.41 -8.35 8.71
N ARG A 368 -2.09 -8.10 8.71
CA ARG A 368 -1.31 -7.90 7.48
C ARG A 368 -1.46 -9.08 6.51
N HIS A 369 -1.34 -10.31 7.01
CA HIS A 369 -1.53 -11.52 6.21
C HIS A 369 -2.91 -11.58 5.55
N ASN A 370 -3.97 -11.30 6.33
CA ASN A 370 -5.34 -11.32 5.83
C ASN A 370 -5.59 -10.21 4.79
N ASP A 371 -5.08 -9.01 5.04
CA ASP A 371 -5.22 -7.87 4.14
C ASP A 371 -4.46 -8.11 2.84
N GLN A 372 -3.27 -8.70 2.91
CA GLN A 372 -2.48 -9.05 1.73
C GLN A 372 -3.20 -10.09 0.86
N GLN A 373 -3.82 -11.11 1.46
CA GLN A 373 -4.61 -12.08 0.71
C GLN A 373 -5.74 -11.41 -0.09
N ARG A 374 -6.46 -10.46 0.53
CA ARG A 374 -7.53 -9.71 -0.13
C ARG A 374 -6.99 -8.80 -1.24
N LYS A 375 -5.93 -8.05 -0.94
CA LYS A 375 -5.26 -7.16 -1.91
C LYS A 375 -4.77 -7.92 -3.13
N ASN A 376 -4.21 -9.12 -2.94
CA ASN A 376 -3.75 -9.95 -4.06
C ASN A 376 -4.89 -10.28 -5.03
N VAL A 377 -6.07 -10.64 -4.53
CA VAL A 377 -7.25 -10.87 -5.39
C VAL A 377 -7.65 -9.59 -6.11
N ILE A 378 -7.79 -8.48 -5.39
CA ILE A 378 -8.19 -7.18 -5.95
C ILE A 378 -7.22 -6.69 -7.02
N ASN A 379 -5.91 -6.81 -6.78
CA ASN A 379 -4.87 -6.38 -7.73
C ASN A 379 -4.92 -7.22 -9.01
N ASN A 380 -5.16 -8.54 -8.91
CA ASN A 380 -5.33 -9.39 -10.08
C ASN A 380 -6.61 -9.03 -10.85
N LEU A 381 -7.72 -8.76 -10.15
CA LEU A 381 -8.95 -8.27 -10.80
C LEU A 381 -8.70 -6.93 -11.49
N TYR A 382 -8.04 -5.97 -10.82
CA TYR A 382 -7.70 -4.67 -11.39
C TYR A 382 -6.89 -4.83 -12.67
N TYR A 383 -5.82 -5.62 -12.63
CA TYR A 383 -4.96 -5.89 -13.79
C TYR A 383 -5.75 -6.50 -14.96
N ASN A 384 -6.62 -7.46 -14.68
CA ASN A 384 -7.43 -8.13 -15.69
C ASN A 384 -8.49 -7.23 -16.32
N ILE A 385 -9.00 -6.23 -15.61
CA ILE A 385 -10.03 -5.32 -16.15
C ILE A 385 -9.46 -4.09 -16.84
N THR A 386 -8.25 -3.66 -16.48
CA THR A 386 -7.56 -2.59 -17.20
C THR A 386 -7.18 -3.04 -18.61
N PRO A 387 -7.19 -2.12 -19.60
CA PRO A 387 -6.76 -2.40 -20.97
C PRO A 387 -5.28 -2.74 -21.05
#